data_AF-A0A349Y211-F1
#
_entry.id   AF-A0A349Y211-F1
#
_cell.length_a   1.000
_cell.length_b   1.000
_cell.length_c   1.000
_cell.angle_alpha   90.00
_cell.angle_beta   90.00
_cell.angle_gamma   90.00
#
_symmetry.space_group_name_H-M   'P 1'
#
loop_
_entity.id
_entity.type
_entity.pdbx_description
1 polymer ?
#
loop_
_entity_poly.entity_id
_entity_poly.type
_entity_poly.pdbx_seq_one_letter_code
_entity_poly.pdbx_strand_id
1 'polypeptide(L)'
;MAVLCGLFLAPTTFAALPFIEVPTGGWDPGLEARKHYAGGMYDWVRRVKVDRTALASDRIQVDLFDDVFIIERTPLIAREPEDVPLYVADVSTHDVQRSPTSRQLWAGTIIGVRGPGGMSSTVEITELGNGDLMSSFSRGHLLYQLFGDLLVRIDLRRVPNEAPTVRDPYPADPLILDKAASPSTAVSTIRVAFGYGNGALANGREQVFRMMEGAVEHATAGFLASGIRVELQRAGNALPGYAESSVVQTLDDLVLGSNGPLWLVHRMRHLEKADLMLMIIDTKDPESVCGQAQRLLATKETAFAVVERRCLPNEINSLAHEIGHLLGADHDPAHASISPPKFQYGHGYQSPLNTPDRWRTVMAYDCSDRACGRVNRWSSPRVSHNGLPAGTARLHDNVRVLNETRATIAAFYPDP
;
A
#
# COMPACT_ATOMS: atom_id res chain seq x y z
N MET A 1 -21.31 29.63 -60.51
CA MET A 1 -21.37 29.66 -59.03
C MET A 1 -22.47 28.67 -58.65
N ALA A 2 -22.30 27.63 -57.85
CA ALA A 2 -21.34 27.38 -56.78
C ALA A 2 -21.03 25.87 -56.69
N VAL A 3 -19.79 25.55 -56.31
CA VAL A 3 -19.33 24.20 -55.97
C VAL A 3 -19.63 23.99 -54.49
N LEU A 4 -20.53 23.06 -54.15
CA LEU A 4 -20.67 22.57 -52.78
C LEU A 4 -19.62 21.48 -52.56
N CYS A 5 -18.55 21.83 -51.86
CA CYS A 5 -17.56 20.89 -51.36
C CYS A 5 -18.12 20.25 -50.07
N GLY A 6 -18.60 19.01 -50.18
CA GLY A 6 -18.95 18.20 -49.02
C GLY A 6 -17.68 17.69 -48.34
N LEU A 7 -17.27 18.32 -47.24
CA LEU A 7 -16.33 17.71 -46.31
C LEU A 7 -17.03 16.52 -45.64
N PHE A 8 -16.69 15.31 -46.09
CA PHE A 8 -16.90 14.10 -45.31
C PHE A 8 -15.94 14.15 -44.12
N LEU A 9 -16.43 14.58 -42.96
CA LEU A 9 -15.81 14.24 -41.68
C LEU A 9 -16.02 12.74 -41.48
N ALA A 10 -15.02 11.94 -41.82
CA ALA A 10 -14.95 10.57 -41.34
C ALA A 10 -14.93 10.62 -39.79
N PRO A 11 -15.74 9.80 -39.09
CA PRO A 11 -15.53 9.64 -37.67
C PRO A 11 -14.17 8.95 -37.51
N THR A 12 -13.16 9.68 -37.04
CA THR A 12 -11.91 9.09 -36.58
C THR A 12 -12.25 8.23 -35.36
N THR A 13 -12.59 6.98 -35.59
CA THR A 13 -12.49 5.95 -34.56
C THR A 13 -11.00 5.82 -34.27
N PHE A 14 -10.48 6.56 -33.30
CA PHE A 14 -9.11 6.40 -32.82
C PHE A 14 -9.00 4.99 -32.23
N ALA A 15 -8.47 4.06 -33.01
CA ALA A 15 -8.18 2.71 -32.58
C ALA A 15 -7.21 2.78 -31.39
N ALA A 16 -7.43 1.94 -30.37
CA ALA A 16 -6.53 1.87 -29.24
C ALA A 16 -5.13 1.43 -29.71
N LEU A 17 -4.09 2.18 -29.37
CA LEU A 17 -2.71 1.81 -29.72
C LEU A 17 -2.15 0.83 -28.70
N PRO A 18 -1.44 -0.23 -29.13
CA PRO A 18 -0.86 -1.19 -28.21
C PRO A 18 0.24 -0.53 -27.37
N PHE A 19 0.02 -0.42 -26.06
CA PHE A 19 1.01 0.04 -25.09
C PHE A 19 1.83 -1.14 -24.55
N ILE A 20 1.17 -2.25 -24.22
CA ILE A 20 1.82 -3.52 -23.86
C ILE A 20 1.46 -4.55 -24.90
N GLU A 21 2.47 -5.21 -25.45
CA GLU A 21 2.32 -6.35 -26.35
C GLU A 21 3.09 -7.54 -25.79
N VAL A 22 2.45 -8.71 -25.77
CA VAL A 22 3.13 -9.96 -25.39
C VAL A 22 3.62 -10.65 -26.65
N PRO A 23 4.94 -10.76 -26.89
CA PRO A 23 5.46 -11.42 -28.08
C PRO A 23 5.08 -12.90 -28.09
N THR A 24 4.89 -13.48 -29.29
CA THR A 24 4.43 -14.86 -29.47
C THR A 24 5.32 -15.85 -28.73
N GLY A 25 4.76 -16.55 -27.73
CA GLY A 25 5.49 -17.48 -26.85
C GLY A 25 5.93 -16.91 -25.48
N GLY A 26 5.87 -15.58 -25.32
CA GLY A 26 6.36 -14.86 -24.15
C GLY A 26 7.90 -14.85 -24.09
N TRP A 27 8.49 -13.71 -23.76
CA TRP A 27 9.93 -13.67 -23.53
C TRP A 27 10.26 -14.17 -22.12
N ASP A 28 11.35 -14.95 -22.03
CA ASP A 28 11.87 -15.45 -20.77
C ASP A 28 12.20 -14.26 -19.84
N PRO A 29 11.60 -14.16 -18.65
CA PRO A 29 11.94 -13.13 -17.67
C PRO A 29 13.38 -13.24 -17.14
N GLY A 30 14.03 -14.40 -17.32
CA GLY A 30 15.36 -14.69 -16.82
C GLY A 30 15.34 -15.43 -15.47
N LEU A 31 16.49 -16.00 -15.08
CA LEU A 31 16.58 -16.85 -13.89
C LEU A 31 16.25 -16.10 -12.59
N GLU A 32 16.76 -14.89 -12.43
CA GLU A 32 16.59 -14.12 -11.19
C GLU A 32 15.15 -13.68 -10.98
N ALA A 33 14.48 -13.18 -12.03
CA ALA A 33 13.05 -12.87 -11.98
C ALA A 33 12.20 -14.12 -11.70
N ARG A 34 12.51 -15.27 -12.33
CA ARG A 34 11.81 -16.53 -12.02
C ARG A 34 11.93 -16.93 -10.57
N LYS A 35 13.12 -16.84 -9.98
CA LYS A 35 13.34 -17.18 -8.57
C LYS A 35 12.59 -16.21 -7.65
N HIS A 36 12.65 -14.92 -7.95
CA HIS A 36 12.06 -13.89 -7.12
C HIS A 36 10.53 -13.95 -7.09
N TYR A 37 9.91 -14.23 -8.24
CA TYR A 37 8.46 -14.37 -8.40
C TYR A 37 8.03 -15.84 -8.47
N ALA A 38 8.75 -16.74 -7.78
CA ALA A 38 8.40 -18.16 -7.71
C ALA A 38 7.42 -18.44 -6.55
N GLY A 39 6.24 -18.98 -6.88
CA GLY A 39 5.32 -19.51 -5.89
C GLY A 39 4.64 -18.44 -5.02
N GLY A 40 4.05 -18.89 -3.91
CA GLY A 40 3.24 -18.04 -3.03
C GLY A 40 2.06 -17.41 -3.78
N MET A 41 1.97 -16.08 -3.74
CA MET A 41 0.92 -15.31 -4.40
C MET A 41 1.16 -15.06 -5.91
N TYR A 42 2.38 -15.30 -6.41
CA TYR A 42 2.73 -15.05 -7.80
C TYR A 42 2.28 -16.22 -8.69
N ASP A 43 1.63 -15.89 -9.80
CA ASP A 43 1.25 -16.87 -10.83
C ASP A 43 2.33 -17.05 -11.88
N TRP A 44 2.81 -15.93 -12.42
CA TRP A 44 3.85 -15.90 -13.42
C TRP A 44 4.48 -14.52 -13.51
N VAL A 45 5.66 -14.50 -14.10
CA VAL A 45 6.38 -13.30 -14.50
C VAL A 45 6.87 -13.47 -15.94
N ARG A 46 6.78 -12.43 -16.76
CA ARG A 46 7.13 -12.46 -18.19
C ARG A 46 7.73 -11.14 -18.63
N ARG A 47 8.58 -11.17 -19.66
CA ARG A 47 8.97 -9.95 -20.38
C ARG A 47 7.96 -9.62 -21.48
N VAL A 48 7.68 -8.33 -21.64
CA VAL A 48 6.72 -7.78 -22.59
C VAL A 48 7.34 -6.64 -23.39
N LYS A 49 6.79 -6.33 -24.56
CA LYS A 49 7.16 -5.12 -25.30
C LYS A 49 6.31 -3.96 -24.78
N VAL A 50 6.97 -2.85 -24.44
CA VAL A 50 6.33 -1.61 -23.98
C VAL A 50 6.55 -0.51 -25.01
N ASP A 51 5.48 -0.03 -25.63
CA ASP A 51 5.53 1.05 -26.62
C ASP A 51 5.15 2.39 -25.99
N ARG A 52 6.16 3.20 -25.64
CA ARG A 52 5.96 4.53 -25.07
C ARG A 52 5.21 5.49 -25.98
N THR A 53 5.26 5.28 -27.30
CA THR A 53 4.58 6.19 -28.24
C THR A 53 3.06 6.09 -28.14
N ALA A 54 2.54 4.94 -27.67
CA ALA A 54 1.12 4.77 -27.38
C ALA A 54 0.62 5.75 -26.30
N LEU A 55 1.50 6.25 -25.42
CA LEU A 55 1.14 7.23 -24.38
C LEU A 55 0.80 8.62 -24.94
N ALA A 56 0.95 8.86 -26.25
CA ALA A 56 0.41 10.05 -26.92
C ALA A 56 -1.08 9.91 -27.29
N SER A 57 -1.63 8.69 -27.30
CA SER A 57 -3.02 8.40 -27.65
C SER A 57 -3.98 8.60 -26.48
N ASP A 58 -5.24 8.92 -26.78
CA ASP A 58 -6.33 8.94 -25.79
C ASP A 58 -6.83 7.55 -25.43
N ARG A 59 -6.49 6.54 -26.24
CA ARG A 59 -6.83 5.14 -25.99
C ARG A 59 -5.64 4.24 -26.20
N ILE A 60 -5.35 3.43 -25.19
CA ILE A 60 -4.28 2.43 -25.25
C ILE A 60 -4.85 1.02 -25.04
N GLN A 61 -4.26 0.06 -25.73
CA GLN A 61 -4.50 -1.36 -25.56
C GLN A 61 -3.38 -1.97 -24.72
N VAL A 62 -3.74 -2.77 -23.73
CA VAL A 62 -2.83 -3.45 -22.83
C VAL A 62 -3.11 -4.95 -22.90
N ASP A 63 -2.20 -5.68 -23.53
CA ASP A 63 -2.22 -7.14 -23.54
C ASP A 63 -1.55 -7.67 -22.27
N LEU A 64 -2.34 -8.34 -21.42
CA LEU A 64 -1.90 -8.93 -20.16
C LEU A 64 -1.61 -10.43 -20.29
N PHE A 65 -1.47 -10.95 -21.51
CA PHE A 65 -1.33 -12.36 -21.89
C PHE A 65 -2.61 -13.19 -21.78
N ASP A 66 -3.33 -13.08 -20.67
CA ASP A 66 -4.60 -13.78 -20.43
C ASP A 66 -5.83 -12.86 -20.51
N ASP A 67 -5.60 -11.58 -20.77
CA ASP A 67 -6.64 -10.56 -20.87
C ASP A 67 -6.17 -9.40 -21.74
N VAL A 68 -7.12 -8.61 -22.24
CA VAL A 68 -6.82 -7.38 -22.99
C VAL A 68 -7.65 -6.24 -22.42
N PHE A 69 -6.97 -5.20 -21.97
CA PHE A 69 -7.60 -3.98 -21.48
C PHE A 69 -7.54 -2.89 -22.53
N ILE A 70 -8.66 -2.19 -22.71
CA ILE A 70 -8.69 -0.91 -23.40
C ILE A 70 -8.83 0.17 -22.33
N ILE A 71 -7.89 1.10 -22.29
CA ILE A 71 -7.83 2.14 -21.28
C ILE A 71 -8.04 3.49 -21.96
N GLU A 72 -9.02 4.24 -21.49
CA GLU A 72 -9.33 5.57 -21.96
C GLU A 72 -8.69 6.61 -21.05
N ARG A 73 -7.98 7.57 -21.65
CA ARG A 73 -7.24 8.61 -20.94
C ARG A 73 -8.18 9.44 -20.08
N THR A 74 -7.75 9.72 -18.86
CA THR A 74 -8.34 10.71 -17.98
C THR A 74 -7.37 11.86 -17.75
N PRO A 75 -7.85 13.05 -17.37
CA PRO A 75 -6.98 14.13 -16.93
C PRO A 75 -6.03 13.65 -15.83
N LEU A 76 -4.76 14.04 -15.92
CA LEU A 76 -3.80 13.81 -14.85
C LEU A 76 -4.22 14.65 -13.65
N ILE A 77 -4.08 14.08 -12.46
CA ILE A 77 -4.18 14.83 -11.22
C ILE A 77 -2.78 15.38 -10.96
N ALA A 78 -2.63 16.70 -11.02
CA ALA A 78 -1.36 17.33 -10.69
C ALA A 78 -0.98 16.95 -9.26
N ARG A 79 0.20 16.34 -9.09
CA ARG A 79 0.79 16.04 -7.79
C ARG A 79 1.99 16.92 -7.61
N GLU A 80 2.02 17.66 -6.51
CA GLU A 80 3.22 18.35 -6.10
C GLU A 80 4.27 17.28 -5.75
N PRO A 81 5.52 17.40 -6.25
CA PRO A 81 6.57 16.49 -5.85
C PRO A 81 6.78 16.60 -4.34
N GLU A 82 6.64 15.49 -3.61
CA GLU A 82 7.02 15.46 -2.20
C GLU A 82 8.56 15.49 -2.08
N ASP A 83 9.05 16.52 -1.42
CA ASP A 83 10.46 16.68 -1.07
C ASP A 83 10.80 15.83 0.16
N VAL A 84 10.94 14.51 -0.02
CA VAL A 84 11.23 13.58 1.07
C VAL A 84 12.74 13.40 1.24
N PRO A 85 13.31 13.69 2.43
CA PRO A 85 14.73 13.49 2.68
C PRO A 85 15.09 11.99 2.65
N LEU A 86 16.28 11.71 2.14
CA LEU A 86 16.86 10.39 2.01
C LEU A 86 18.17 10.33 2.80
N TYR A 87 18.21 9.45 3.80
CA TYR A 87 19.36 9.15 4.62
C TYR A 87 20.01 7.86 4.16
N VAL A 88 21.31 7.88 3.90
CA VAL A 88 22.07 6.69 3.48
C VAL A 88 23.21 6.45 4.47
N ALA A 89 23.43 5.18 4.85
CA ALA A 89 24.59 4.82 5.65
C ALA A 89 25.85 4.84 4.75
N ASP A 90 26.67 5.89 4.85
CA ASP A 90 28.03 5.93 4.30
C ASP A 90 29.08 6.07 5.41
N VAL A 91 30.27 5.51 5.16
CA VAL A 91 31.44 5.52 6.04
C VAL A 91 31.96 6.95 6.12
N SER A 92 31.57 7.67 7.18
CA SER A 92 32.14 8.91 7.73
C SER A 92 31.40 10.25 7.56
N THR A 93 30.34 10.39 6.77
CA THR A 93 29.59 11.68 6.68
C THR A 93 28.09 11.58 6.39
N HIS A 94 27.35 12.56 6.92
CA HIS A 94 25.90 12.77 6.80
C HIS A 94 25.50 13.37 5.45
N ASP A 95 25.38 12.57 4.40
CA ASP A 95 24.71 13.06 3.19
C ASP A 95 23.20 12.81 3.26
N VAL A 96 22.45 13.90 3.40
CA VAL A 96 21.00 13.92 3.17
C VAL A 96 20.80 14.19 1.68
N GLN A 97 20.30 13.18 0.97
CA GLN A 97 19.89 13.32 -0.41
C GLN A 97 18.39 13.59 -0.47
N ARG A 98 17.88 14.04 -1.61
CA ARG A 98 16.43 14.03 -1.87
C ARG A 98 16.07 12.71 -2.53
N SER A 99 14.93 12.14 -2.17
CA SER A 99 14.39 11.02 -2.97
C SER A 99 14.21 11.49 -4.41
N PRO A 100 14.60 10.70 -5.42
CA PRO A 100 14.27 11.03 -6.79
C PRO A 100 12.74 11.03 -6.95
N THR A 101 12.26 11.94 -7.78
CA THR A 101 10.84 12.11 -8.04
C THR A 101 10.43 11.21 -9.19
N SER A 102 9.51 10.29 -8.94
CA SER A 102 8.77 9.63 -10.04
C SER A 102 7.85 10.63 -10.71
N ARG A 103 7.54 10.42 -11.99
CA ARG A 103 6.68 11.31 -12.79
C ARG A 103 5.53 10.54 -13.39
N GLN A 104 4.30 10.94 -13.08
CA GLN A 104 3.14 10.41 -13.76
C GLN A 104 3.14 10.86 -15.23
N LEU A 105 3.12 9.92 -16.18
CA LEU A 105 3.09 10.21 -17.61
C LEU A 105 1.69 10.13 -18.19
N TRP A 106 0.87 9.23 -17.66
CA TRP A 106 -0.43 8.90 -18.23
C TRP A 106 -1.36 8.36 -17.14
N ALA A 107 -2.65 8.68 -17.24
CA ALA A 107 -3.69 8.12 -16.40
C ALA A 107 -4.93 7.83 -17.23
N GLY A 108 -5.71 6.84 -16.81
CA GLY A 108 -6.95 6.50 -17.50
C GLY A 108 -7.80 5.49 -16.76
N THR A 109 -8.96 5.19 -17.34
CA THR A 109 -9.91 4.20 -16.82
C THR A 109 -10.07 3.03 -17.78
N ILE A 110 -10.08 1.82 -17.24
CA ILE A 110 -10.26 0.60 -18.01
C ILE A 110 -11.73 0.51 -18.46
N ILE A 111 -11.95 0.46 -19.77
CA ILE A 111 -13.28 0.33 -20.36
C ILE A 111 -13.87 -1.06 -20.04
N GLY A 112 -15.13 -1.09 -19.59
CA GLY A 112 -15.85 -2.34 -19.33
C GLY A 112 -15.44 -3.07 -18.06
N VAL A 113 -14.43 -2.59 -17.33
CA VAL A 113 -14.03 -3.13 -16.03
C VAL A 113 -14.46 -2.16 -14.93
N ARG A 114 -15.34 -2.65 -14.05
CA ARG A 114 -15.69 -1.94 -12.82
C ARG A 114 -14.88 -2.52 -11.66
N GLY A 115 -14.18 -1.67 -10.92
CA GLY A 115 -13.57 -1.98 -9.64
C GLY A 115 -14.59 -2.11 -8.50
N PRO A 116 -14.12 -2.30 -7.26
CA PRO A 116 -14.96 -2.47 -6.08
C PRO A 116 -15.98 -1.33 -5.93
N GLY A 117 -17.25 -1.63 -5.61
CA GLY A 117 -18.30 -0.61 -5.56
C GLY A 117 -18.89 -0.19 -6.91
N GLY A 118 -18.48 -0.84 -8.01
CA GLY A 118 -18.94 -0.48 -9.36
C GLY A 118 -18.24 0.75 -9.94
N MET A 119 -17.18 1.26 -9.30
CA MET A 119 -16.37 2.39 -9.78
C MET A 119 -15.50 1.99 -10.97
N SER A 120 -15.15 2.92 -11.85
CA SER A 120 -14.20 2.65 -12.94
C SER A 120 -12.83 2.29 -12.37
N SER A 121 -12.19 1.23 -12.91
CA SER A 121 -10.82 0.87 -12.51
C SER A 121 -9.83 1.85 -13.14
N THR A 122 -9.12 2.62 -12.31
CA THR A 122 -8.15 3.63 -12.74
C THR A 122 -6.76 3.04 -12.85
N VAL A 123 -6.01 3.47 -13.86
CA VAL A 123 -4.64 3.05 -14.15
C VAL A 123 -3.76 4.30 -14.22
N GLU A 124 -2.58 4.21 -13.63
CA GLU A 124 -1.54 5.23 -13.70
C GLU A 124 -0.26 4.61 -14.25
N ILE A 125 0.32 5.27 -15.26
CA ILE A 125 1.61 4.89 -15.84
C ILE A 125 2.61 5.95 -15.41
N THR A 126 3.59 5.50 -14.64
CA THR A 126 4.57 6.35 -14.00
C THR A 126 5.96 6.03 -14.53
N GLU A 127 6.74 7.07 -14.82
CA GLU A 127 8.17 6.96 -15.09
C GLU A 127 8.94 7.13 -13.79
N LEU A 128 9.77 6.15 -13.48
CA LEU A 128 10.66 6.14 -12.33
C LEU A 128 11.90 7.00 -12.61
N GLY A 129 12.64 7.37 -11.57
CA GLY A 129 13.83 8.22 -11.69
C GLY A 129 14.94 7.63 -12.57
N ASN A 130 14.96 6.31 -12.77
CA ASN A 130 15.87 5.61 -13.68
C ASN A 130 15.36 5.53 -15.14
N GLY A 131 14.18 6.10 -15.41
CA GLY A 131 13.52 6.07 -16.70
C GLY A 131 12.57 4.88 -16.90
N ASP A 132 12.57 3.85 -16.07
CA ASP A 132 11.67 2.70 -16.25
C ASP A 132 10.20 3.07 -16.03
N LEU A 133 9.29 2.35 -16.71
CA LEU A 133 7.85 2.53 -16.51
C LEU A 133 7.33 1.59 -15.42
N MET A 134 6.39 2.08 -14.63
CA MET A 134 5.67 1.31 -13.64
C MET A 134 4.16 1.53 -13.78
N SER A 135 3.38 0.46 -13.70
CA SER A 135 1.92 0.52 -13.74
C SER A 135 1.32 -0.71 -13.06
N SER A 136 0.13 -0.56 -12.48
CA SER A 136 -0.68 -1.66 -11.95
C SER A 136 -2.00 -1.75 -12.71
N PHE A 137 -2.47 -2.97 -12.92
CA PHE A 137 -3.75 -3.27 -13.54
C PHE A 137 -4.45 -4.35 -12.74
N SER A 138 -5.77 -4.27 -12.56
CA SER A 138 -6.50 -5.26 -11.79
C SER A 138 -7.84 -5.64 -12.43
N ARG A 139 -8.21 -6.91 -12.26
CA ARG A 139 -9.55 -7.44 -12.60
C ARG A 139 -9.91 -8.55 -11.62
N GLY A 140 -10.96 -8.31 -10.83
CA GLY A 140 -11.37 -9.25 -9.79
C GLY A 140 -10.26 -9.43 -8.75
N HIS A 141 -9.79 -10.66 -8.58
CA HIS A 141 -8.73 -11.02 -7.64
C HIS A 141 -7.32 -11.07 -8.27
N LEU A 142 -7.19 -10.71 -9.55
CA LEU A 142 -5.91 -10.68 -10.24
C LEU A 142 -5.36 -9.26 -10.25
N LEU A 143 -4.11 -9.13 -9.84
CA LEU A 143 -3.31 -7.92 -9.94
C LEU A 143 -2.14 -8.18 -10.89
N TYR A 144 -1.93 -7.25 -11.81
CA TYR A 144 -0.82 -7.25 -12.75
C TYR A 144 0.05 -6.03 -12.46
N GLN A 145 1.35 -6.23 -12.35
CA GLN A 145 2.30 -5.13 -12.14
C GLN A 145 3.34 -5.13 -13.24
N LEU A 146 3.47 -3.99 -13.92
CA LEU A 146 4.53 -3.72 -14.89
C LEU A 146 5.68 -2.99 -14.19
N PHE A 147 6.90 -3.48 -14.40
CA PHE A 147 8.15 -2.83 -13.98
C PHE A 147 9.16 -2.87 -15.12
N GLY A 148 9.42 -1.72 -15.74
CA GLY A 148 10.17 -1.65 -16.99
C GLY A 148 9.45 -2.44 -18.08
N ASP A 149 10.02 -3.57 -18.46
CA ASP A 149 9.48 -4.53 -19.42
C ASP A 149 9.02 -5.85 -18.77
N LEU A 150 9.01 -5.93 -17.43
CA LEU A 150 8.63 -7.11 -16.68
C LEU A 150 7.17 -7.01 -16.22
N LEU A 151 6.32 -7.93 -16.66
CA LEU A 151 4.92 -8.04 -16.23
C LEU A 151 4.78 -9.22 -15.27
N VAL A 152 4.25 -8.94 -14.07
CA VAL A 152 4.04 -9.93 -12.99
C VAL A 152 2.54 -10.07 -12.74
N ARG A 153 2.03 -11.31 -12.70
CA ARG A 153 0.65 -11.60 -12.28
C ARG A 153 0.61 -12.15 -10.86
N ILE A 154 -0.24 -11.56 -10.04
CA ILE A 154 -0.46 -11.87 -8.61
C ILE A 154 -1.91 -12.29 -8.43
N ASP A 155 -2.12 -13.39 -7.70
CA ASP A 155 -3.44 -13.81 -7.23
C ASP A 155 -3.65 -13.34 -5.79
N LEU A 156 -4.52 -12.34 -5.62
CA LEU A 156 -4.80 -11.71 -4.32
C LEU A 156 -5.42 -12.65 -3.29
N ARG A 157 -5.91 -13.82 -3.71
CA ARG A 157 -6.46 -14.85 -2.79
C ARG A 157 -5.37 -15.68 -2.10
N ARG A 158 -4.13 -15.61 -2.58
CA ARG A 158 -2.96 -16.32 -2.03
C ARG A 158 -2.01 -15.39 -1.28
N VAL A 159 -2.43 -14.14 -1.05
CA VAL A 159 -1.66 -13.18 -0.26
C VAL A 159 -1.63 -13.67 1.19
N PRO A 160 -0.43 -13.83 1.80
CA PRO A 160 -0.33 -14.21 3.21
C PRO A 160 -1.03 -13.21 4.12
N ASN A 161 -1.51 -13.67 5.28
CA ASN A 161 -1.98 -12.73 6.31
C ASN A 161 -0.78 -12.03 6.98
N GLU A 162 -1.07 -10.92 7.66
CA GLU A 162 -0.18 -10.30 8.63
C GLU A 162 0.08 -11.24 9.82
N ALA A 163 1.04 -10.92 10.69
CA ALA A 163 1.35 -11.74 11.86
C ALA A 163 0.14 -11.86 12.81
N PRO A 164 -0.10 -13.04 13.43
CA PRO A 164 -1.28 -13.29 14.29
C PRO A 164 -1.31 -12.46 15.57
N THR A 165 -0.17 -11.93 16.00
CA THR A 165 -0.06 -11.11 17.21
C THR A 165 0.86 -9.93 16.96
N VAL A 166 0.67 -8.87 17.74
CA VAL A 166 1.68 -7.84 17.94
C VAL A 166 2.83 -8.37 18.82
N ARG A 167 3.97 -7.67 18.87
CA ARG A 167 5.15 -8.04 19.69
C ARG A 167 5.20 -7.33 21.04
N ASP A 168 4.05 -6.92 21.58
CA ASP A 168 3.98 -6.10 22.79
C ASP A 168 4.47 -6.90 24.01
N PRO A 169 5.59 -6.52 24.66
CA PRO A 169 6.02 -7.17 25.89
C PRO A 169 5.11 -6.85 27.08
N TYR A 170 4.26 -5.81 26.97
CA TYR A 170 3.39 -5.33 28.06
C TYR A 170 1.95 -5.07 27.58
N PRO A 171 1.19 -6.12 27.23
CA PRO A 171 -0.18 -5.99 26.70
C PRO A 171 -1.19 -5.43 27.72
N ALA A 172 -0.83 -5.34 29.00
CA ALA A 172 -1.71 -4.94 30.09
C ALA A 172 -1.57 -3.47 30.53
N ASP A 173 -0.78 -2.64 29.85
CA ASP A 173 -0.69 -1.22 30.24
C ASP A 173 -2.06 -0.54 30.14
N PRO A 174 -2.44 0.28 31.13
CA PRO A 174 -3.72 0.96 31.13
C PRO A 174 -3.85 1.83 29.88
N LEU A 175 -5.06 1.86 29.31
CA LEU A 175 -5.43 2.81 28.26
C LEU A 175 -5.33 4.24 28.81
N ILE A 176 -4.20 4.89 28.56
CA ILE A 176 -4.05 6.32 28.78
C ILE A 176 -4.39 7.01 27.46
N LEU A 177 -5.69 7.24 27.24
CA LEU A 177 -6.12 8.25 26.30
C LEU A 177 -6.15 9.56 27.07
N ASP A 178 -5.45 10.58 26.59
CA ASP A 178 -5.66 11.93 27.08
C ASP A 178 -7.16 12.22 27.01
N LYS A 179 -7.72 12.68 28.14
CA LYS A 179 -9.15 12.88 28.34
C LYS A 179 -9.72 13.54 27.09
N ALA A 180 -10.51 12.77 26.32
CA ALA A 180 -10.91 13.12 24.96
C ALA A 180 -11.28 14.60 24.88
N ALA A 181 -10.42 15.40 24.25
CA ALA A 181 -10.86 16.69 23.77
C ALA A 181 -12.11 16.43 22.92
N SER A 182 -13.14 17.25 23.07
CA SER A 182 -14.39 17.17 22.28
C SER A 182 -14.07 16.78 20.83
N PRO A 183 -14.87 15.90 20.19
CA PRO A 183 -14.53 15.30 18.90
C PRO A 183 -14.05 16.38 17.92
N SER A 184 -12.73 16.42 17.74
CA SER A 184 -12.09 17.48 16.99
C SER A 184 -12.33 17.22 15.51
N THR A 185 -12.81 18.23 14.80
CA THR A 185 -12.92 18.16 13.33
C THR A 185 -11.55 18.30 12.66
N ALA A 186 -10.50 18.66 13.40
CA ALA A 186 -9.15 18.80 12.87
C ALA A 186 -8.63 17.46 12.34
N VAL A 187 -7.90 17.48 11.24
CA VAL A 187 -7.17 16.31 10.73
C VAL A 187 -5.89 16.15 11.54
N SER A 188 -5.52 14.91 11.88
CA SER A 188 -4.21 14.58 12.45
C SER A 188 -3.28 14.14 11.34
N THR A 189 -2.20 14.88 11.11
CA THR A 189 -1.10 14.43 10.26
C THR A 189 -0.20 13.52 11.08
N ILE A 190 -0.02 12.27 10.64
CA ILE A 190 0.89 11.31 11.26
C ILE A 190 2.12 11.19 10.35
N ARG A 191 3.27 11.60 10.87
CA ARG A 191 4.54 11.58 10.14
C ARG A 191 5.21 10.21 10.27
N VAL A 192 5.62 9.63 9.15
CA VAL A 192 6.16 8.26 9.12
C VAL A 192 7.59 8.22 8.59
N ALA A 193 8.50 7.66 9.38
CA ALA A 193 9.88 7.36 9.03
C ALA A 193 9.96 5.98 8.36
N PHE A 194 10.39 5.93 7.10
CA PHE A 194 10.52 4.66 6.37
C PHE A 194 11.97 4.20 6.29
N GLY A 195 12.24 2.97 6.74
CA GLY A 195 13.52 2.31 6.51
C GLY A 195 13.39 1.18 5.49
N TYR A 196 14.46 0.88 4.75
CA TYR A 196 14.45 -0.14 3.69
C TYR A 196 15.59 -1.14 3.89
N GLY A 197 15.25 -2.43 3.87
CA GLY A 197 16.22 -3.51 3.80
C GLY A 197 16.90 -3.60 2.42
N ASN A 198 18.08 -4.22 2.38
CA ASN A 198 18.84 -4.44 1.15
C ASN A 198 18.06 -5.30 0.14
N GLY A 199 17.31 -6.30 0.63
CA GLY A 199 16.43 -7.13 -0.19
C GLY A 199 15.34 -6.30 -0.86
N ALA A 200 14.66 -5.44 -0.09
CA ALA A 200 13.63 -4.54 -0.61
C ALA A 200 14.14 -3.60 -1.70
N LEU A 201 15.44 -3.30 -1.74
CA LEU A 201 16.08 -2.42 -2.73
C LEU A 201 16.62 -3.17 -3.96
N ALA A 202 16.68 -4.50 -3.93
CA ALA A 202 17.42 -5.31 -4.91
C ALA A 202 16.95 -5.14 -6.37
N ASN A 203 15.65 -4.88 -6.59
CA ASN A 203 15.08 -4.66 -7.93
C ASN A 203 15.05 -3.17 -8.34
N GLY A 204 15.75 -2.30 -7.62
CA GLY A 204 15.79 -0.87 -7.86
C GLY A 204 15.04 -0.07 -6.80
N ARG A 205 15.74 0.90 -6.20
CA ARG A 205 15.20 1.78 -5.16
C ARG A 205 13.97 2.56 -5.61
N GLU A 206 13.98 3.07 -6.83
CA GLU A 206 12.90 3.92 -7.36
C GLU A 206 11.56 3.19 -7.43
N GLN A 207 11.60 1.88 -7.69
CA GLN A 207 10.41 1.04 -7.74
C GLN A 207 9.74 0.94 -6.35
N VAL A 208 10.51 0.59 -5.31
CA VAL A 208 9.95 0.46 -3.96
C VAL A 208 9.53 1.81 -3.38
N PHE A 209 10.22 2.91 -3.72
CA PHE A 209 9.81 4.25 -3.31
C PHE A 209 8.47 4.66 -3.92
N ARG A 210 8.22 4.34 -5.20
CA ARG A 210 6.93 4.60 -5.83
C ARG A 210 5.82 3.68 -5.32
N MET A 211 6.14 2.42 -4.99
CA MET A 211 5.20 1.52 -4.32
C MET A 211 4.81 2.07 -2.94
N MET A 212 5.78 2.56 -2.16
CA MET A 212 5.54 3.18 -0.86
C MET A 212 4.65 4.43 -0.98
N GLU A 213 4.93 5.30 -1.95
CA GLU A 213 4.09 6.47 -2.22
C GLU A 213 2.64 6.07 -2.49
N GLY A 214 2.43 5.09 -3.38
CA GLY A 214 1.10 4.56 -3.67
C GLY A 214 0.41 3.97 -2.43
N ALA A 215 1.16 3.25 -1.59
CA ALA A 215 0.62 2.65 -0.37
C ALA A 215 0.19 3.70 0.66
N VAL A 216 0.96 4.79 0.82
CA VAL A 216 0.63 5.92 1.70
C VAL A 216 -0.60 6.67 1.18
N GLU A 217 -0.67 6.93 -0.12
CA GLU A 217 -1.83 7.53 -0.78
C GLU A 217 -3.08 6.65 -0.61
N HIS A 218 -2.94 5.34 -0.81
CA HIS A 218 -4.03 4.39 -0.67
C HIS A 218 -4.53 4.29 0.77
N ALA A 219 -3.62 4.23 1.75
CA ALA A 219 -3.96 4.24 3.17
C ALA A 219 -4.72 5.53 3.55
N THR A 220 -4.24 6.70 3.10
CA THR A 220 -4.88 7.99 3.33
C THR A 220 -6.28 8.06 2.69
N ALA A 221 -6.44 7.56 1.47
CA ALA A 221 -7.74 7.45 0.83
C ALA A 221 -8.70 6.52 1.61
N GLY A 222 -8.18 5.45 2.20
CA GLY A 222 -8.92 4.52 3.05
C GLY A 222 -9.42 5.17 4.33
N PHE A 223 -8.57 5.96 5.00
CA PHE A 223 -8.96 6.76 6.16
C PHE A 223 -10.07 7.75 5.79
N LEU A 224 -9.84 8.56 4.75
CA LEU A 224 -10.80 9.57 4.30
C LEU A 224 -12.16 8.96 3.94
N ALA A 225 -12.17 7.90 3.13
CA ALA A 225 -13.39 7.24 2.69
C ALA A 225 -14.14 6.52 3.82
N SER A 226 -13.49 6.31 4.98
CA SER A 226 -14.09 5.73 6.18
C SER A 226 -14.44 6.77 7.24
N GLY A 227 -14.25 8.07 6.97
CA GLY A 227 -14.50 9.15 7.92
C GLY A 227 -13.47 9.23 9.06
N ILE A 228 -12.26 8.71 8.85
CA ILE A 228 -11.14 8.81 9.79
C ILE A 228 -10.33 10.05 9.42
N ARG A 229 -10.11 10.93 10.40
CA ARG A 229 -9.45 12.23 10.20
C ARG A 229 -7.93 12.11 10.35
N VAL A 230 -7.33 11.20 9.60
CA VAL A 230 -5.88 10.96 9.56
C VAL A 230 -5.36 11.23 8.16
N GLU A 231 -4.23 11.92 8.09
CA GLU A 231 -3.41 12.06 6.90
C GLU A 231 -2.03 11.48 7.21
N LEU A 232 -1.49 10.64 6.32
CA LEU A 232 -0.14 10.12 6.47
C LEU A 232 0.81 11.01 5.68
N GLN A 233 1.90 11.42 6.32
CA GLN A 233 2.98 12.17 5.69
C GLN A 233 4.27 11.39 5.77
N ARG A 234 4.98 11.24 4.65
CA ARG A 234 6.32 10.65 4.65
C ARG A 234 7.30 11.66 5.26
N ALA A 235 7.90 11.31 6.40
CA ALA A 235 8.87 12.17 7.08
C ALA A 235 10.26 12.06 6.47
N GLY A 236 10.63 10.87 6.01
CA GLY A 236 11.94 10.59 5.45
C GLY A 236 12.10 9.11 5.06
N ASN A 237 13.10 8.83 4.23
CA ASN A 237 13.53 7.49 3.85
C ASN A 237 14.95 7.22 4.39
N ALA A 238 15.19 6.04 4.94
CA ALA A 238 16.49 5.60 5.42
C ALA A 238 16.94 4.31 4.75
N LEU A 239 18.18 4.29 4.25
CA LEU A 239 18.87 3.13 3.70
C LEU A 239 19.99 2.73 4.68
N PRO A 240 19.68 1.96 5.73
CA PRO A 240 20.64 1.57 6.77
C PRO A 240 21.71 0.56 6.29
N GLY A 241 21.59 0.01 5.07
CA GLY A 241 22.40 -1.12 4.63
C GLY A 241 22.03 -2.43 5.35
N TYR A 242 20.80 -2.51 5.88
CA TYR A 242 20.32 -3.62 6.69
C TYR A 242 20.05 -4.87 5.84
N ALA A 243 20.64 -6.00 6.24
CA ALA A 243 20.38 -7.29 5.64
C ALA A 243 19.24 -7.99 6.39
N GLU A 244 18.02 -7.88 5.87
CA GLU A 244 16.84 -8.50 6.44
C GLU A 244 16.89 -10.04 6.40
N SER A 245 16.30 -10.68 7.41
CA SER A 245 16.16 -12.14 7.48
C SER A 245 14.72 -12.60 7.65
N SER A 246 13.95 -11.91 8.49
CA SER A 246 12.53 -12.15 8.71
C SER A 246 11.84 -10.88 9.20
N VAL A 247 10.51 -10.84 9.09
CA VAL A 247 9.67 -9.79 9.70
C VAL A 247 9.95 -9.67 11.20
N VAL A 248 9.99 -10.81 11.90
CA VAL A 248 10.19 -10.86 13.36
C VAL A 248 11.55 -10.33 13.76
N GLN A 249 12.64 -10.81 13.13
CA GLN A 249 13.99 -10.36 13.45
C GLN A 249 14.17 -8.87 13.14
N THR A 250 13.58 -8.38 12.04
CA THR A 250 13.64 -6.96 11.69
C THR A 250 12.97 -6.09 12.74
N LEU A 251 11.84 -6.55 13.29
CA LEU A 251 11.14 -5.84 14.34
C LEU A 251 11.92 -5.86 15.66
N ASP A 252 12.49 -7.01 16.04
CA ASP A 252 13.37 -7.12 17.21
C ASP A 252 14.60 -6.20 17.09
N ASP A 253 15.20 -6.12 15.90
CA ASP A 253 16.33 -5.22 15.60
C ASP A 253 15.95 -3.73 15.64
N LEU A 254 14.70 -3.41 15.30
CA LEU A 254 14.18 -2.04 15.38
C LEU A 254 13.97 -1.62 16.84
N VAL A 255 13.60 -2.54 17.73
CA VAL A 255 13.45 -2.30 19.17
C VAL A 255 14.79 -2.00 19.87
N LEU A 256 15.93 -2.44 19.32
CA LEU A 256 17.26 -2.15 19.87
C LEU A 256 17.66 -0.66 19.82
N GLY A 257 16.88 0.19 19.14
CA GLY A 257 17.04 1.64 19.18
C GLY A 257 18.27 2.15 18.44
N SER A 258 18.74 3.34 18.82
CA SER A 258 19.86 4.05 18.19
C SER A 258 21.22 3.36 18.32
N ASN A 259 21.33 2.29 19.12
CA ASN A 259 22.55 1.47 19.25
C ASN A 259 22.45 0.14 18.49
N GLY A 260 21.29 -0.15 17.90
CA GLY A 260 21.03 -1.35 17.11
C GLY A 260 21.43 -1.24 15.64
N PRO A 261 21.24 -2.30 14.85
CA PRO A 261 21.57 -2.32 13.43
C PRO A 261 20.72 -1.33 12.59
N LEU A 262 19.54 -0.96 13.09
CA LEU A 262 18.61 -0.01 12.44
C LEU A 262 18.73 1.42 13.00
N TRP A 263 19.88 1.78 13.59
CA TRP A 263 20.13 3.09 14.20
C TRP A 263 19.82 4.28 13.27
N LEU A 264 20.06 4.14 11.95
CA LEU A 264 19.86 5.23 11.00
C LEU A 264 18.39 5.64 10.91
N VAL A 265 17.48 4.67 11.00
CA VAL A 265 16.03 4.93 10.96
C VAL A 265 15.61 5.68 12.23
N HIS A 266 16.14 5.30 13.40
CA HIS A 266 15.91 6.02 14.66
C HIS A 266 16.43 7.45 14.59
N ARG A 267 17.66 7.62 14.08
CA ARG A 267 18.25 8.95 13.90
C ARG A 267 17.38 9.83 13.01
N MET A 268 16.95 9.33 11.85
CA MET A 268 16.05 10.03 10.94
C MET A 268 14.73 10.38 11.63
N ARG A 269 14.11 9.45 12.37
CA ARG A 269 12.87 9.70 13.13
C ARG A 269 13.01 10.91 14.07
N HIS A 270 14.14 11.03 14.77
CA HIS A 270 14.39 12.15 15.68
C HIS A 270 14.64 13.48 14.97
N LEU A 271 15.33 13.47 13.83
CA LEU A 271 15.60 14.66 13.02
C LEU A 271 14.32 15.18 12.36
N GLU A 272 13.57 14.28 11.73
CA GLU A 272 12.38 14.59 10.93
C GLU A 272 11.08 14.59 11.74
N LYS A 273 11.16 14.38 13.07
CA LYS A 273 10.00 14.38 13.98
C LYS A 273 8.90 13.41 13.52
N ALA A 274 9.29 12.18 13.20
CA ALA A 274 8.35 11.17 12.72
C ALA A 274 7.65 10.45 13.89
N ASP A 275 6.33 10.41 13.87
CA ASP A 275 5.52 9.73 14.88
C ASP A 275 5.69 8.21 14.82
N LEU A 276 5.71 7.63 13.61
CA LEU A 276 5.83 6.19 13.40
C LEU A 276 7.14 5.85 12.68
N MET A 277 7.63 4.62 12.87
CA MET A 277 8.70 4.03 12.05
C MET A 277 8.21 2.75 11.40
N LEU A 278 8.43 2.61 10.10
CA LEU A 278 8.09 1.42 9.34
C LEU A 278 9.27 0.93 8.51
N MET A 279 9.60 -0.35 8.63
CA MET A 279 10.60 -1.01 7.78
C MET A 279 9.92 -1.72 6.62
N ILE A 280 10.44 -1.52 5.40
CA ILE A 280 10.11 -2.32 4.22
C ILE A 280 11.25 -3.29 3.96
N ILE A 281 10.93 -4.57 3.95
CA ILE A 281 11.89 -5.65 3.74
C ILE A 281 11.46 -6.56 2.60
N ASP A 282 12.37 -7.38 2.10
CA ASP A 282 12.04 -8.46 1.16
C ASP A 282 12.86 -9.70 1.50
N THR A 283 12.26 -10.58 2.30
CA THR A 283 12.93 -11.79 2.81
C THR A 283 13.09 -12.88 1.75
N LYS A 284 12.37 -12.76 0.63
CA LYS A 284 12.23 -13.80 -0.41
C LYS A 284 11.67 -15.13 0.10
N ASP A 285 11.16 -15.18 1.32
CA ASP A 285 10.52 -16.37 1.88
C ASP A 285 9.05 -16.41 1.45
N PRO A 286 8.61 -17.40 0.64
CA PRO A 286 7.21 -17.52 0.23
C PRO A 286 6.25 -17.66 1.43
N GLU A 287 6.71 -18.20 2.56
CA GLU A 287 5.90 -18.45 3.76
C GLU A 287 5.90 -17.27 4.75
N SER A 288 6.64 -16.19 4.46
CA SER A 288 6.67 -15.00 5.33
C SER A 288 5.29 -14.33 5.44
N VAL A 289 4.96 -13.83 6.63
CA VAL A 289 3.78 -13.01 6.87
C VAL A 289 3.92 -11.64 6.20
N CYS A 290 2.79 -10.98 5.90
CA CYS A 290 2.84 -9.70 5.19
C CYS A 290 3.41 -8.53 6.01
N GLY A 291 3.33 -8.60 7.33
CA GLY A 291 3.80 -7.55 8.21
C GLY A 291 3.58 -7.89 9.68
N GLN A 292 4.15 -7.05 10.55
CA GLN A 292 3.93 -7.11 11.98
C GLN A 292 4.20 -5.74 12.64
N ALA A 293 3.28 -5.31 13.48
CA ALA A 293 3.44 -4.16 14.36
C ALA A 293 4.01 -4.57 15.73
N GLN A 294 4.79 -3.67 16.33
CA GLN A 294 5.34 -3.86 17.67
C GLN A 294 4.25 -3.93 18.73
N ARG A 295 3.19 -3.12 18.60
CA ARG A 295 2.20 -2.95 19.67
C ARG A 295 0.84 -2.51 19.16
N LEU A 296 -0.21 -2.97 19.85
CA LEU A 296 -1.56 -2.45 19.68
C LEU A 296 -1.73 -1.16 20.50
N LEU A 297 -2.03 -0.05 19.82
CA LEU A 297 -1.99 1.32 20.34
C LEU A 297 -0.60 1.61 20.93
N ALA A 298 0.28 2.08 20.06
CA ALA A 298 1.68 2.32 20.36
C ALA A 298 1.87 3.52 21.29
N THR A 299 3.04 3.55 21.92
CA THR A 299 3.66 4.75 22.49
C THR A 299 4.75 5.24 21.54
N LYS A 300 5.34 6.40 21.83
CA LYS A 300 6.50 6.90 21.08
C LYS A 300 7.62 5.87 21.01
N GLU A 301 7.88 5.14 22.09
CA GLU A 301 8.97 4.16 22.21
C GLU A 301 8.67 2.85 21.49
N THR A 302 7.42 2.61 21.08
CA THR A 302 6.96 1.33 20.52
C THR A 302 6.26 1.48 19.17
N ALA A 303 6.30 2.67 18.56
CA ALA A 303 5.62 2.99 17.30
C ALA A 303 6.34 2.43 16.06
N PHE A 304 6.50 1.10 16.02
CA PHE A 304 7.29 0.38 15.03
C PHE A 304 6.46 -0.66 14.29
N ALA A 305 6.64 -0.79 12.99
CA ALA A 305 6.16 -1.95 12.25
C ALA A 305 7.10 -2.35 11.11
N VAL A 306 6.90 -3.54 10.59
CA VAL A 306 7.63 -4.10 9.45
C VAL A 306 6.60 -4.60 8.44
N VAL A 307 6.85 -4.37 7.14
CA VAL A 307 6.00 -4.85 6.04
C VAL A 307 6.89 -5.47 4.96
N GLU A 308 6.49 -6.64 4.46
CA GLU A 308 7.11 -7.25 3.28
C GLU A 308 6.78 -6.43 2.04
N ARG A 309 7.78 -6.17 1.20
CA ARG A 309 7.67 -5.40 -0.04
C ARG A 309 6.55 -5.93 -0.94
N ARG A 310 6.37 -7.25 -1.00
CA ARG A 310 5.33 -7.91 -1.79
C ARG A 310 3.91 -7.59 -1.32
N CYS A 311 3.73 -7.16 -0.07
CA CYS A 311 2.44 -6.80 0.52
C CYS A 311 2.18 -5.29 0.56
N LEU A 312 3.11 -4.50 0.01
CA LEU A 312 2.98 -3.06 -0.15
C LEU A 312 1.99 -2.59 -1.25
N PRO A 313 1.71 -3.35 -2.34
CA PRO A 313 0.73 -2.94 -3.35
C PRO A 313 -0.62 -2.53 -2.75
N ASN A 314 -1.25 -1.54 -3.36
CA ASN A 314 -2.48 -0.90 -2.89
C ASN A 314 -3.61 -1.90 -2.62
N GLU A 315 -3.77 -2.89 -3.50
CA GLU A 315 -4.79 -3.93 -3.40
C GLU A 315 -4.59 -4.87 -2.19
N ILE A 316 -3.37 -4.95 -1.64
CA ILE A 316 -3.02 -5.77 -0.48
C ILE A 316 -3.13 -4.96 0.82
N ASN A 317 -2.65 -3.71 0.84
CA ASN A 317 -2.89 -2.73 1.90
C ASN A 317 -2.33 -3.12 3.31
N SER A 318 -1.24 -3.90 3.38
CA SER A 318 -0.65 -4.27 4.68
C SER A 318 0.01 -3.07 5.40
N LEU A 319 0.46 -2.04 4.68
CA LEU A 319 0.93 -0.80 5.29
C LEU A 319 -0.14 -0.15 6.18
N ALA A 320 -1.36 0.01 5.66
CA ALA A 320 -2.46 0.58 6.44
C ALA A 320 -2.85 -0.33 7.60
N HIS A 321 -2.78 -1.66 7.40
CA HIS A 321 -3.06 -2.64 8.45
C HIS A 321 -2.10 -2.48 9.64
N GLU A 322 -0.79 -2.46 9.40
CA GLU A 322 0.18 -2.31 10.49
C GLU A 322 0.10 -0.95 11.18
N ILE A 323 -0.14 0.13 10.43
CA ILE A 323 -0.43 1.45 11.01
C ILE A 323 -1.71 1.38 11.87
N GLY A 324 -2.73 0.64 11.44
CA GLY A 324 -3.95 0.39 12.20
C GLY A 324 -3.68 -0.19 13.58
N HIS A 325 -2.82 -1.21 13.67
CA HIS A 325 -2.36 -1.76 14.94
C HIS A 325 -1.71 -0.70 15.83
N LEU A 326 -0.80 0.10 15.28
CA LEU A 326 -0.12 1.17 16.03
C LEU A 326 -1.09 2.26 16.53
N LEU A 327 -2.23 2.46 15.85
CA LEU A 327 -3.31 3.35 16.30
C LEU A 327 -4.34 2.63 17.18
N GLY A 328 -4.23 1.32 17.41
CA GLY A 328 -5.07 0.57 18.35
C GLY A 328 -6.20 -0.26 17.76
N ALA A 329 -6.33 -0.30 16.43
CA ALA A 329 -7.27 -1.19 15.75
C ALA A 329 -6.71 -2.62 15.75
N ASP A 330 -7.54 -3.60 16.08
CA ASP A 330 -7.17 -5.01 16.14
C ASP A 330 -7.80 -5.79 14.96
N HIS A 331 -7.34 -7.03 14.79
CA HIS A 331 -7.92 -7.98 13.85
C HIS A 331 -9.41 -8.23 14.11
N ASP A 332 -10.05 -8.98 13.21
CA ASP A 332 -11.39 -9.48 13.48
C ASP A 332 -11.44 -10.35 14.76
N PRO A 333 -12.60 -10.50 15.41
CA PRO A 333 -12.68 -11.08 16.75
C PRO A 333 -12.13 -12.51 16.88
N ALA A 334 -12.14 -13.30 15.81
CA ALA A 334 -11.60 -14.66 15.81
C ALA A 334 -10.06 -14.69 15.81
N HIS A 335 -9.44 -13.58 15.41
CA HIS A 335 -7.99 -13.44 15.22
C HIS A 335 -7.41 -12.29 16.06
N ALA A 336 -8.12 -11.83 17.09
CA ALA A 336 -7.69 -10.71 17.94
C ALA A 336 -6.25 -10.92 18.45
N SER A 337 -5.42 -9.89 18.29
CA SER A 337 -3.98 -9.95 18.55
C SER A 337 -3.65 -10.08 20.03
N ILE A 338 -4.56 -9.61 20.90
CA ILE A 338 -4.44 -9.68 22.36
C ILE A 338 -5.76 -10.12 23.01
N SER A 339 -5.65 -10.73 24.19
CA SER A 339 -6.79 -11.14 25.01
C SER A 339 -6.57 -10.76 26.48
N PRO A 340 -7.50 -10.00 27.12
CA PRO A 340 -8.72 -9.43 26.54
C PRO A 340 -8.42 -8.30 25.52
N PRO A 341 -9.34 -8.01 24.57
CA PRO A 341 -9.15 -6.92 23.61
C PRO A 341 -8.95 -5.56 24.28
N LYS A 342 -8.06 -4.73 23.73
CA LYS A 342 -7.82 -3.36 24.23
C LYS A 342 -9.08 -2.50 24.11
N PHE A 343 -9.71 -2.57 22.94
CA PHE A 343 -11.01 -1.96 22.65
C PHE A 343 -11.98 -3.06 22.28
N GLN A 344 -13.04 -3.26 23.07
CA GLN A 344 -14.05 -4.31 22.81
C GLN A 344 -14.73 -4.19 21.44
N TYR A 345 -14.74 -3.00 20.84
CA TYR A 345 -15.30 -2.70 19.52
C TYR A 345 -14.23 -2.54 18.43
N GLY A 346 -12.95 -2.61 18.77
CA GLY A 346 -11.84 -2.26 17.89
C GLY A 346 -11.40 -3.41 16.98
N HIS A 347 -12.34 -4.11 16.34
CA HIS A 347 -12.02 -5.26 15.50
C HIS A 347 -12.31 -5.03 14.02
N GLY A 348 -11.54 -5.69 13.17
CA GLY A 348 -11.83 -5.85 11.74
C GLY A 348 -13.17 -6.55 11.49
N TYR A 349 -13.77 -6.30 10.34
CA TYR A 349 -15.04 -6.87 9.91
C TYR A 349 -14.89 -7.73 8.64
N GLN A 350 -15.52 -8.91 8.65
CA GLN A 350 -15.76 -9.72 7.47
C GLN A 350 -17.24 -9.63 7.09
N SER A 351 -17.54 -9.43 5.81
CA SER A 351 -18.92 -9.39 5.32
C SER A 351 -19.67 -10.72 5.55
N PRO A 352 -21.02 -10.71 5.63
CA PRO A 352 -21.81 -11.91 5.86
C PRO A 352 -21.59 -13.00 4.79
N LEU A 353 -21.78 -14.27 5.18
CA LEU A 353 -21.56 -15.45 4.31
C LEU A 353 -22.36 -15.44 3.01
N ASN A 354 -23.52 -14.79 2.96
CA ASN A 354 -24.38 -14.70 1.79
C ASN A 354 -24.09 -13.50 0.88
N THR A 355 -23.06 -12.69 1.17
CA THR A 355 -22.69 -11.52 0.38
C THR A 355 -22.04 -11.93 -0.94
N PRO A 356 -22.54 -11.54 -2.13
CA PRO A 356 -21.82 -11.73 -3.38
C PRO A 356 -20.44 -11.05 -3.33
N ASP A 357 -19.42 -11.68 -3.92
CA ASP A 357 -18.03 -11.17 -3.90
C ASP A 357 -17.60 -10.74 -2.50
N ARG A 358 -17.60 -11.74 -1.60
CA ARG A 358 -17.33 -11.56 -0.18
C ARG A 358 -16.09 -10.70 0.03
N TRP A 359 -16.15 -9.82 1.02
CA TRP A 359 -15.09 -8.86 1.30
C TRP A 359 -14.85 -8.72 2.80
N ARG A 360 -13.72 -8.09 3.14
CA ARG A 360 -13.29 -7.80 4.51
C ARG A 360 -12.66 -6.41 4.60
N THR A 361 -12.77 -5.78 5.76
CA THR A 361 -12.13 -4.47 6.04
C THR A 361 -10.63 -4.63 6.30
N VAL A 362 -9.88 -3.52 6.29
CA VAL A 362 -8.41 -3.48 6.40
C VAL A 362 -7.84 -4.41 7.49
N MET A 363 -8.40 -4.40 8.70
CA MET A 363 -7.87 -5.18 9.83
C MET A 363 -8.29 -6.65 9.87
N ALA A 364 -9.33 -7.07 9.15
CA ALA A 364 -9.80 -8.45 9.22
C ALA A 364 -8.89 -9.38 8.42
N TYR A 365 -8.71 -10.62 8.88
CA TYR A 365 -8.06 -11.68 8.11
C TYR A 365 -8.97 -12.20 7.00
N ASP A 366 -8.36 -12.90 6.04
CA ASP A 366 -9.13 -13.60 5.01
C ASP A 366 -10.10 -14.61 5.64
N CYS A 367 -11.20 -14.84 4.94
CA CYS A 367 -12.28 -15.65 5.45
C CYS A 367 -11.95 -17.14 5.24
N SER A 368 -12.03 -17.93 6.32
CA SER A 368 -11.61 -19.33 6.31
C SER A 368 -12.45 -20.23 5.40
N ASP A 369 -13.70 -19.86 5.14
CA ASP A 369 -14.66 -20.64 4.34
C ASP A 369 -14.57 -20.38 2.84
N ARG A 370 -14.20 -19.16 2.44
CA ARG A 370 -14.01 -18.76 1.04
C ARG A 370 -13.24 -17.44 0.98
N ALA A 371 -12.46 -17.22 -0.06
CA ALA A 371 -11.74 -15.96 -0.23
C ALA A 371 -12.68 -14.74 -0.09
N CYS A 372 -12.26 -13.79 0.73
CA CYS A 372 -12.92 -12.51 0.87
C CYS A 372 -11.90 -11.37 0.72
N GLY A 373 -12.00 -10.67 -0.41
CA GLY A 373 -11.05 -9.63 -0.79
C GLY A 373 -11.02 -8.50 0.24
N ARG A 374 -9.81 -8.01 0.55
CA ARG A 374 -9.65 -6.82 1.40
C ARG A 374 -10.12 -5.60 0.62
N VAL A 375 -11.01 -4.82 1.22
CA VAL A 375 -11.44 -3.53 0.69
C VAL A 375 -10.78 -2.42 1.46
N ASN A 376 -10.51 -1.29 0.79
CA ASN A 376 -9.92 -0.11 1.42
C ASN A 376 -10.97 0.67 2.24
N ARG A 377 -11.51 0.01 3.26
CA ARG A 377 -12.49 0.52 4.23
C ARG A 377 -12.15 0.00 5.61
N TRP A 378 -12.33 0.87 6.59
CA TRP A 378 -12.19 0.54 8.01
C TRP A 378 -13.53 0.14 8.60
N SER A 379 -13.52 -0.75 9.59
CA SER A 379 -14.75 -1.28 10.16
C SER A 379 -15.55 -0.21 10.91
N SER A 380 -16.84 -0.12 10.63
CA SER A 380 -17.78 0.75 11.34
C SER A 380 -19.22 0.48 10.91
N PRO A 381 -20.22 0.61 11.80
CA PRO A 381 -21.63 0.62 11.38
C PRO A 381 -22.01 1.83 10.51
N ARG A 382 -21.17 2.88 10.49
CA ARG A 382 -21.40 4.14 9.74
C ARG A 382 -20.76 4.16 8.35
N VAL A 383 -19.92 3.18 8.05
CA VAL A 383 -19.24 3.03 6.75
C VAL A 383 -19.95 1.93 5.97
N SER A 384 -20.11 2.11 4.67
CA SER A 384 -20.74 1.11 3.79
C SER A 384 -19.83 0.68 2.65
N HIS A 385 -19.93 -0.58 2.25
CA HIS A 385 -19.36 -1.10 1.00
C HIS A 385 -20.41 -1.94 0.28
N ASN A 386 -20.62 -1.67 -1.02
CA ASN A 386 -21.66 -2.32 -1.84
C ASN A 386 -23.07 -2.29 -1.20
N GLY A 387 -23.41 -1.17 -0.53
CA GLY A 387 -24.72 -1.00 0.13
C GLY A 387 -24.87 -1.73 1.47
N LEU A 388 -23.85 -2.46 1.95
CA LEU A 388 -23.85 -3.12 3.25
C LEU A 388 -22.99 -2.35 4.26
N PRO A 389 -23.39 -2.26 5.54
CA PRO A 389 -22.54 -1.73 6.59
C PRO A 389 -21.23 -2.52 6.72
N ALA A 390 -20.13 -1.81 6.95
CA ALA A 390 -18.79 -2.38 7.12
C ALA A 390 -18.43 -2.65 8.57
N GLY A 391 -19.42 -2.93 9.42
CA GLY A 391 -19.14 -3.24 10.82
C GLY A 391 -20.37 -3.10 11.71
N THR A 392 -20.14 -3.20 13.02
CA THR A 392 -21.17 -3.09 14.06
C THR A 392 -20.63 -2.25 15.21
N ALA A 393 -21.48 -1.45 15.85
CA ALA A 393 -21.06 -0.56 16.93
C ALA A 393 -20.42 -1.30 18.12
N ARG A 394 -20.85 -2.54 18.38
CA ARG A 394 -20.42 -3.32 19.55
C ARG A 394 -19.04 -3.95 19.36
N LEU A 395 -18.72 -4.40 18.15
CA LEU A 395 -17.61 -5.32 17.92
C LEU A 395 -16.68 -4.86 16.79
N HIS A 396 -17.18 -4.15 15.78
CA HIS A 396 -16.40 -3.78 14.60
C HIS A 396 -16.57 -2.28 14.25
N ASP A 397 -15.92 -1.41 15.03
CA ASP A 397 -15.87 0.04 14.85
C ASP A 397 -14.42 0.56 15.00
N ASN A 398 -13.51 0.08 14.14
CA ASN A 398 -12.15 0.62 14.05
C ASN A 398 -12.14 2.12 13.72
N VAL A 399 -13.14 2.62 12.96
CA VAL A 399 -13.27 4.07 12.72
C VAL A 399 -13.38 4.86 14.01
N ARG A 400 -14.06 4.32 15.03
CA ARG A 400 -14.13 4.94 16.35
C ARG A 400 -12.77 4.93 17.04
N VAL A 401 -12.10 3.78 17.10
CA VAL A 401 -10.76 3.65 17.73
C VAL A 401 -9.78 4.64 17.11
N LEU A 402 -9.65 4.62 15.79
CA LEU A 402 -8.67 5.45 15.09
C LEU A 402 -8.93 6.94 15.25
N ASN A 403 -10.19 7.38 15.32
CA ASN A 403 -10.51 8.78 15.61
C ASN A 403 -10.27 9.16 17.08
N GLU A 404 -10.41 8.23 18.02
CA GLU A 404 -10.12 8.44 19.45
C GLU A 404 -8.61 8.50 19.72
N THR A 405 -7.77 7.83 18.93
CA THR A 405 -6.34 7.66 19.19
C THR A 405 -5.42 8.50 18.30
N ARG A 406 -5.87 8.91 17.11
CA ARG A 406 -5.05 9.64 16.12
C ARG A 406 -4.31 10.85 16.67
N ALA A 407 -4.94 11.61 17.57
CA ALA A 407 -4.36 12.84 18.10
C ALA A 407 -3.20 12.55 19.05
N THR A 408 -3.31 11.49 19.86
CA THR A 408 -2.23 11.02 20.74
C THR A 408 -1.04 10.54 19.91
N ILE A 409 -1.27 9.76 18.85
CA ILE A 409 -0.20 9.25 18.01
C ILE A 409 0.50 10.38 17.23
N ALA A 410 -0.26 11.31 16.65
CA ALA A 410 0.27 12.48 15.95
C ALA A 410 1.00 13.49 16.86
N ALA A 411 0.96 13.28 18.18
CA ALA A 411 1.58 14.15 19.18
C ALA A 411 2.84 13.51 19.80
N PHE A 412 3.43 12.46 19.20
CA PHE A 412 4.70 11.92 19.70
C PHE A 412 5.86 12.89 19.52
N TYR A 413 5.77 13.78 18.54
CA TYR A 413 6.62 14.95 18.43
C TYR A 413 5.73 16.19 18.26
N PRO A 414 5.20 16.77 19.35
CA PRO A 414 4.35 17.94 19.26
C PRO A 414 5.14 19.12 18.68
N ASP A 415 4.48 19.95 17.86
CA ASP A 415 5.02 21.24 17.45
C ASP A 415 5.33 22.08 18.72
N PRO A 416 6.49 22.77 18.76
CA PRO A 416 6.98 23.45 19.96
C PRO A 416 6.09 24.57 20.50
#